data_AF-A0A939YGP1-F1
#
_entry.id   AF-A0A939YGP1-F1
#
_cell.length_a   1.000
_cell.length_b   1.000
_cell.length_c   1.000
_cell.angle_alpha   90.00
_cell.angle_beta   90.00
_cell.angle_gamma   90.00
#
_symmetry.space_group_name_H-M   'P 1'
#
loop_
_entity.id
_entity.type
_entity.pdbx_description
1 polymer ?
#
loop_
_entity_poly.entity_id
_entity_poly.type
_entity_poly.pdbx_seq_one_letter_code
_entity_poly.pdbx_strand_id
1 'polypeptide(L)'
;MSAVKDRIKISDISGLIKALKALSENETGIADAYIEAYRELSGNTELSDRERDYYSAMLEKKLSFAQTVGAPGLFSDDAVRSYRLFFCPTEIMPDILTYGMQAKEDRIYRNISVECAAQLKGLSYFDKLVAMQQNGCPVRLTELTSDPLSALYHACKNNGEVSVFAVPVDECAAGGGDRALMLSCLPGFDLTAKRWLYEAAVNSMPAGRFQQLKGGSRYLDETAEELYRRVTTEKPFFKRDIDPFDLLKPLFVIPDRTTERLALRGSAFILSGLSADADEAARKLIAERVSVIRTDDPENLLYELSLLGINGLSMSNGISQVSDYFKSTL
;
A
#
# COMPACT_ATOMS: atom_id res chain seq x y z
N MET A 1 9.82 10.78 15.32
CA MET A 1 9.64 9.98 14.09
C MET A 1 9.49 10.91 12.89
N SER A 2 10.57 11.21 12.18
CA SER A 2 10.54 12.08 10.98
C SER A 2 10.89 11.28 9.73
N ALA A 3 9.94 10.52 9.18
CA ALA A 3 10.01 10.09 7.78
C ALA A 3 9.11 10.99 6.92
N VAL A 4 9.47 12.27 6.95
CA VAL A 4 9.16 13.28 5.93
C VAL A 4 10.47 14.01 5.70
N LYS A 5 11.24 13.62 4.69
CA LYS A 5 12.51 14.31 4.41
C LYS A 5 12.30 15.58 3.61
N ASP A 6 11.41 15.54 2.61
CA ASP A 6 11.05 16.72 1.84
C ASP A 6 9.55 17.02 1.91
N ARG A 7 9.21 18.17 2.50
CA ARG A 7 7.90 18.81 2.37
C ARG A 7 7.98 19.81 1.22
N ILE A 8 7.44 19.43 0.07
CA ILE A 8 7.41 20.30 -1.11
C ILE A 8 6.19 21.20 -1.00
N LYS A 9 6.41 22.50 -0.80
CA LYS A 9 5.32 23.48 -0.83
C LYS A 9 5.01 23.88 -2.26
N ILE A 10 3.72 23.89 -2.60
CA ILE A 10 3.21 24.35 -3.90
C ILE A 10 2.02 25.29 -3.68
N SER A 11 1.86 26.26 -4.57
CA SER A 11 0.72 27.21 -4.58
C SER A 11 -0.08 27.18 -5.89
N ASP A 12 0.48 26.56 -6.93
CA ASP A 12 -0.08 26.47 -8.28
C ASP A 12 0.29 25.13 -8.95
N ILE A 13 -0.36 24.81 -10.07
CA ILE A 13 -0.10 23.59 -10.86
C ILE A 13 1.31 23.61 -11.46
N SER A 14 1.87 24.79 -11.74
CA SER A 14 3.26 24.93 -12.19
C SER A 14 4.26 24.40 -11.15
N GLY A 15 4.01 24.68 -9.86
CA GLY A 15 4.74 24.18 -8.71
C GLY A 15 4.63 22.66 -8.59
N LEU A 16 3.43 22.10 -8.79
CA LEU A 16 3.25 20.65 -8.85
C LEU A 16 4.09 20.03 -9.97
N ILE A 17 4.06 20.58 -11.19
CA ILE A 17 4.83 20.06 -12.32
C ILE A 17 6.34 20.09 -12.02
N LYS A 18 6.84 21.19 -11.44
CA LYS A 18 8.26 21.29 -11.01
C LYS A 18 8.62 20.24 -9.97
N ALA A 19 7.75 20.02 -8.97
CA ALA A 19 7.93 19.01 -7.95
C ALA A 19 8.01 17.60 -8.54
N LEU A 20 7.07 17.26 -9.43
CA LEU A 20 7.04 15.95 -10.11
C LEU A 20 8.27 15.74 -10.98
N LYS A 21 8.72 16.78 -11.68
CA LYS A 21 9.94 16.72 -12.49
C LYS A 21 11.16 16.43 -11.62
N ALA A 22 11.33 17.18 -10.53
CA ALA A 22 12.43 16.98 -9.59
C ALA A 22 12.43 15.57 -8.97
N LEU A 23 11.26 15.06 -8.56
CA LEU A 23 11.11 13.69 -8.06
C LEU A 23 11.46 12.65 -9.13
N SER A 24 11.08 12.89 -10.38
CA SER A 24 11.36 11.93 -11.47
C SER A 24 12.80 11.90 -11.96
N GLU A 25 13.55 12.99 -11.76
CA GLU A 25 14.95 13.11 -12.19
C GLU A 25 15.93 12.67 -11.10
N ASN A 26 15.46 12.46 -9.85
CA ASN A 26 16.29 12.19 -8.69
C ASN A 26 16.19 10.73 -8.19
N GLU A 27 16.37 9.74 -9.08
CA GLU A 27 16.28 8.32 -8.71
C GLU A 27 17.30 7.93 -7.61
N THR A 28 18.52 8.45 -7.68
CA THR A 28 19.56 8.19 -6.67
C THR A 28 19.20 8.78 -5.30
N GLY A 29 18.68 10.01 -5.27
CA GLY A 29 18.24 10.63 -4.01
C GLY A 29 17.04 9.92 -3.38
N ILE A 30 16.14 9.35 -4.20
CA ILE A 30 15.04 8.51 -3.72
C ILE A 30 15.58 7.23 -3.07
N ALA A 31 16.52 6.55 -3.72
CA ALA A 31 17.15 5.36 -3.16
C ALA A 31 17.89 5.66 -1.84
N ASP A 32 18.66 6.75 -1.79
CA ASP A 32 19.35 7.20 -0.59
C ASP A 32 18.39 7.55 0.55
N ALA A 33 17.27 8.20 0.24
CA ALA A 33 16.24 8.53 1.23
C ALA A 33 15.65 7.28 1.88
N TYR A 34 15.36 6.24 1.10
CA TYR A 34 14.92 4.93 1.61
C TYR A 34 15.99 4.29 2.48
N ILE A 35 17.23 4.22 2.01
CA ILE A 35 18.35 3.63 2.76
C ILE A 35 18.51 4.32 4.11
N GLU A 36 18.51 5.64 4.15
CA GLU A 36 18.69 6.39 5.39
C GLU A 36 17.48 6.22 6.32
N ALA A 37 16.25 6.22 5.81
CA ALA A 37 15.05 5.95 6.64
C ALA A 37 15.10 4.57 7.30
N TYR A 38 15.46 3.53 6.53
CA TYR A 38 15.60 2.17 7.06
C TYR A 38 16.79 2.04 8.02
N ARG A 39 17.89 2.76 7.78
CA ARG A 39 19.06 2.81 8.66
C ARG A 39 18.75 3.45 10.02
N GLU A 40 18.00 4.56 10.01
CA GLU A 40 17.52 5.20 11.25
C GLU A 40 16.64 4.25 12.06
N LEU A 41 15.70 3.56 11.41
CA LEU A 41 14.80 2.61 12.06
C LEU A 41 15.54 1.38 12.59
N SER A 42 16.48 0.81 11.83
CA SER A 42 17.30 -0.32 12.31
C SER A 42 18.18 0.05 13.50
N GLY A 43 18.64 1.31 13.58
CA GLY A 43 19.48 1.82 14.67
C GLY A 43 18.71 2.33 15.89
N ASN A 44 17.37 2.42 15.83
CA ASN A 44 16.58 3.06 16.87
C ASN A 44 16.43 2.16 18.12
N THR A 45 17.12 2.52 19.20
CA THR A 45 17.12 1.79 20.48
C THR A 45 15.80 1.80 21.24
N GLU A 46 14.84 2.65 20.85
CA GLU A 46 13.49 2.65 21.42
C GLU A 46 12.60 1.53 20.84
N LEU A 47 12.99 0.96 19.69
CA LEU A 47 12.28 -0.14 19.06
C LEU A 47 12.69 -1.48 19.65
N SER A 48 11.79 -2.46 19.56
CA SER A 48 12.11 -3.84 19.96
C SER A 48 13.20 -4.43 19.08
N ASP A 49 13.97 -5.40 19.61
CA ASP A 49 14.99 -6.12 18.83
C ASP A 49 14.41 -6.72 17.54
N ARG A 50 13.21 -7.27 17.63
CA ARG A 50 12.46 -7.85 16.51
C ARG A 50 12.16 -6.84 15.40
N GLU A 51 11.75 -5.63 15.76
CA GLU A 51 11.51 -4.58 14.78
C GLU A 51 12.82 -4.10 14.14
N ARG A 52 13.88 -3.97 14.94
CA ARG A 52 15.21 -3.61 14.42
C ARG A 52 15.73 -4.65 13.44
N ASP A 53 15.52 -5.94 13.71
CA ASP A 53 15.87 -7.03 12.80
C ASP A 53 15.10 -6.91 11.47
N TYR A 54 13.79 -6.63 11.52
CA TYR A 54 12.98 -6.39 10.31
C TYR A 54 13.52 -5.21 9.48
N TYR A 55 13.79 -4.08 10.13
CA TYR A 55 14.30 -2.89 9.44
C TYR A 55 15.72 -3.09 8.91
N SER A 56 16.54 -3.89 9.58
CA SER A 56 17.87 -4.29 9.10
C SER A 56 17.78 -5.14 7.84
N ALA A 57 16.88 -6.12 7.81
CA ALA A 57 16.63 -6.93 6.62
C ALA A 57 16.03 -6.10 5.45
N MET A 58 15.16 -5.12 5.72
CA MET A 58 14.69 -4.17 4.71
C MET A 58 15.84 -3.30 4.17
N LEU A 59 16.72 -2.80 5.05
CA LEU A 59 17.87 -2.00 4.68
C LEU A 59 18.79 -2.75 3.71
N GLU A 60 19.09 -4.01 3.99
CA GLU A 60 19.91 -4.86 3.10
C GLU A 60 19.29 -4.99 1.70
N LYS A 61 17.97 -5.22 1.62
CA LYS A 61 17.25 -5.29 0.35
C LYS A 61 17.29 -3.96 -0.41
N LYS A 62 17.08 -2.83 0.28
CA LYS A 62 17.13 -1.49 -0.34
C LYS A 62 18.56 -1.14 -0.80
N LEU A 63 19.60 -1.53 -0.06
CA LEU A 63 21.00 -1.39 -0.48
C LEU A 63 21.31 -2.20 -1.73
N SER A 64 20.86 -3.47 -1.78
CA SER A 64 21.04 -4.32 -2.96
C SER A 64 20.33 -3.74 -4.19
N PHE A 65 19.12 -3.18 -4.03
CA PHE A 65 18.39 -2.55 -5.12
C PHE A 65 19.09 -1.27 -5.60
N ALA A 66 19.53 -0.40 -4.69
CA ALA A 66 20.21 0.86 -5.04
C ALA A 66 21.48 0.64 -5.88
N GLN A 67 22.19 -0.49 -5.70
CA GLN A 67 23.34 -0.86 -6.53
C GLN A 67 22.97 -1.15 -8.00
N THR A 68 21.69 -1.43 -8.28
CA THR A 68 21.17 -1.71 -9.63
C THR A 68 20.52 -0.48 -10.28
N VAL A 69 20.16 0.54 -9.49
CA VAL A 69 19.57 1.79 -9.97
C VAL A 69 20.63 2.60 -10.73
N GLY A 70 20.34 2.96 -11.97
CA GLY A 70 21.27 3.71 -12.84
C GLY A 70 22.25 2.86 -13.66
N ALA A 71 22.19 1.53 -13.59
CA ALA A 71 22.84 0.68 -14.58
C ALA A 71 22.11 0.80 -15.94
N PRO A 72 22.81 0.95 -17.08
CA PRO A 72 22.15 1.02 -18.39
C PRO A 72 21.36 -0.27 -18.65
N GLY A 73 20.03 -0.16 -18.67
CA GLY A 73 19.14 -1.25 -19.06
C GLY A 73 19.36 -1.65 -20.52
N LEU A 74 19.12 -2.92 -20.83
CA LEU A 74 19.33 -3.55 -22.14
C LEU A 74 18.41 -3.02 -23.28
N PHE A 75 17.67 -1.93 -23.06
CA PHE A 75 16.76 -1.33 -24.02
C PHE A 75 16.92 0.19 -23.97
N SER A 76 17.58 0.73 -24.98
CA SER A 76 18.07 2.10 -25.05
C SER A 76 17.12 3.10 -25.71
N ASP A 77 15.83 2.78 -25.91
CA ASP A 77 14.97 3.61 -26.76
C ASP A 77 13.62 4.06 -26.18
N ASP A 78 13.31 3.78 -24.92
CA ASP A 78 12.23 4.46 -24.20
C ASP A 78 12.65 4.61 -22.74
N ALA A 79 12.47 5.79 -22.15
CA ALA A 79 12.84 6.09 -20.76
C ALA A 79 11.96 5.30 -19.76
N VAL A 80 12.21 3.99 -19.64
CA VAL A 80 11.60 3.14 -18.63
C VAL A 80 12.22 3.50 -17.28
N ARG A 81 11.53 4.36 -16.53
CA ARG A 81 11.93 4.73 -15.17
C ARG A 81 11.99 3.48 -14.29
N SER A 82 12.95 3.46 -13.37
CA SER A 82 13.13 2.35 -12.41
C SER A 82 11.99 2.29 -11.38
N TYR A 83 11.25 3.40 -11.23
CA TYR A 83 10.19 3.60 -10.25
C TYR A 83 8.87 4.08 -10.87
N ARG A 84 7.77 3.77 -10.19
CA ARG A 84 6.44 4.35 -10.40
C ARG A 84 6.08 5.27 -9.24
N LEU A 85 5.55 6.45 -9.57
CA LEU A 85 5.04 7.38 -8.57
C LEU A 85 3.58 7.07 -8.26
N PHE A 86 3.27 7.05 -6.97
CA PHE A 86 1.91 6.98 -6.46
C PHE A 86 1.67 8.07 -5.42
N PHE A 87 0.43 8.50 -5.33
CA PHE A 87 0.01 9.63 -4.52
C PHE A 87 -1.13 9.18 -3.60
N CYS A 88 -0.99 9.44 -2.30
CA CYS A 88 -2.03 9.25 -1.31
C CYS A 88 -2.54 10.63 -0.86
N PRO A 89 -3.78 11.01 -1.21
CA PRO A 89 -4.34 12.31 -0.85
C PRO A 89 -4.96 12.35 0.55
N THR A 90 -4.93 11.22 1.27
CA THR A 90 -5.54 11.02 2.60
C THR A 90 -4.50 10.52 3.59
N GLU A 91 -4.95 10.12 4.79
CA GLU A 91 -4.10 9.41 5.73
C GLU A 91 -3.60 8.09 5.11
N ILE A 92 -2.30 7.82 5.30
CA ILE A 92 -1.65 6.62 4.76
C ILE A 92 -2.09 5.37 5.55
N MET A 93 -2.37 5.55 6.83
CA MET A 93 -2.75 4.47 7.73
C MET A 93 -4.19 4.04 7.42
N PRO A 94 -4.44 2.77 7.08
CA PRO A 94 -5.80 2.32 6.81
C PRO A 94 -6.62 2.24 8.11
N ASP A 95 -7.91 2.60 8.04
CA ASP A 95 -8.81 2.67 9.19
C ASP A 95 -8.78 1.41 10.05
N ILE A 96 -8.73 0.23 9.43
CA ILE A 96 -8.76 -1.03 10.19
C ILE A 96 -7.53 -1.25 11.07
N LEU A 97 -6.41 -0.62 10.73
CA LEU A 97 -5.16 -0.72 11.47
C LEU A 97 -5.03 0.36 12.55
N THR A 98 -5.97 1.29 12.64
CA THR A 98 -6.01 2.25 13.74
C THR A 98 -6.32 1.56 15.07
N TYR A 99 -5.98 2.26 16.16
CA TYR A 99 -6.16 1.76 17.52
C TYR A 99 -7.60 1.29 17.78
N GLY A 100 -7.73 0.03 18.21
CA GLY A 100 -9.01 -0.59 18.57
C GLY A 100 -9.82 -1.21 17.42
N MET A 101 -9.53 -0.88 16.15
CA MET A 101 -10.24 -1.45 15.00
C MET A 101 -9.68 -2.81 14.56
N GLN A 102 -8.38 -3.05 14.74
CA GLN A 102 -7.71 -4.30 14.36
C GLN A 102 -8.37 -5.55 14.97
N ALA A 103 -8.84 -5.43 16.22
CA ALA A 103 -9.53 -6.50 16.94
C ALA A 103 -10.88 -6.90 16.34
N LYS A 104 -11.44 -6.07 15.45
CA LYS A 104 -12.74 -6.27 14.81
C LYS A 104 -12.64 -6.68 13.35
N GLU A 105 -11.44 -6.68 12.76
CA GLU A 105 -11.23 -6.93 11.33
C GLU A 105 -11.84 -8.25 10.85
N ASP A 106 -11.69 -9.33 11.60
CA ASP A 106 -12.24 -10.63 11.24
C ASP A 106 -13.75 -10.66 11.25
N ARG A 107 -14.36 -10.01 12.25
CA ARG A 107 -15.82 -9.88 12.36
C ARG A 107 -16.38 -9.02 11.24
N ILE A 108 -15.74 -7.89 10.95
CA ILE A 108 -16.14 -6.99 9.85
C ILE A 108 -16.06 -7.74 8.52
N TYR A 109 -14.91 -8.35 8.24
CA TYR A 109 -14.70 -9.11 7.00
C TYR A 109 -15.72 -10.25 6.84
N ARG A 110 -15.95 -11.05 7.90
CA ARG A 110 -16.93 -12.16 7.86
C ARG A 110 -18.36 -11.67 7.69
N ASN A 111 -18.77 -10.66 8.45
CA ASN A 111 -20.14 -10.14 8.39
C ASN A 111 -20.44 -9.58 7.00
N ILE A 112 -19.55 -8.75 6.43
CA ILE A 112 -19.74 -8.24 5.06
C ILE A 112 -19.71 -9.39 4.05
N SER A 113 -18.84 -10.38 4.22
CA SER A 113 -18.81 -11.56 3.34
C SER A 113 -20.12 -12.35 3.33
N VAL A 114 -20.86 -12.36 4.45
CA VAL A 114 -22.17 -13.03 4.56
C VAL A 114 -23.29 -12.13 4.03
N GLU A 115 -23.39 -10.90 4.53
CA GLU A 115 -24.49 -9.98 4.20
C GLU A 115 -24.44 -9.50 2.74
N CYS A 116 -23.23 -9.34 2.19
CA CYS A 116 -23.00 -8.92 0.81
C CYS A 116 -22.51 -10.08 -0.08
N ALA A 117 -22.87 -11.32 0.26
CA ALA A 117 -22.41 -12.51 -0.46
C ALA A 117 -22.71 -12.45 -1.97
N ALA A 118 -23.85 -11.88 -2.38
CA ALA A 118 -24.23 -11.75 -3.78
C ALA A 118 -23.28 -10.82 -4.56
N GLN A 119 -22.91 -9.69 -3.97
CA GLN A 119 -22.01 -8.69 -4.57
C GLN A 119 -20.55 -9.16 -4.58
N LEU A 120 -20.15 -9.96 -3.60
CA LEU A 120 -18.78 -10.44 -3.44
C LEU A 120 -18.53 -11.80 -4.11
N LYS A 121 -19.57 -12.43 -4.66
CA LYS A 121 -19.48 -13.75 -5.29
C LYS A 121 -18.57 -13.69 -6.52
N GLY A 122 -17.64 -14.64 -6.61
CA GLY A 122 -16.73 -14.77 -7.77
C GLY A 122 -15.55 -13.78 -7.76
N LEU A 123 -15.50 -12.83 -6.83
CA LEU A 123 -14.35 -11.95 -6.63
C LEU A 123 -13.20 -12.70 -5.94
N SER A 124 -11.97 -12.36 -6.31
CA SER A 124 -10.77 -12.77 -5.57
C SER A 124 -10.77 -12.19 -4.16
N TYR A 125 -9.95 -12.72 -3.25
CA TYR A 125 -9.77 -12.15 -1.92
C TYR A 125 -9.35 -10.68 -1.97
N PHE A 126 -8.44 -10.31 -2.87
CA PHE A 126 -8.01 -8.93 -3.05
C PHE A 126 -9.17 -8.04 -3.52
N ASP A 127 -9.93 -8.50 -4.52
CA ASP A 127 -11.04 -7.72 -5.09
C ASP A 127 -12.20 -7.56 -4.12
N LYS A 128 -12.42 -8.53 -3.22
CA LYS A 128 -13.37 -8.37 -2.12
C LYS A 128 -12.98 -7.20 -1.23
N LEU A 129 -11.69 -7.06 -0.89
CA LEU A 129 -11.22 -5.93 -0.06
C LEU A 129 -11.38 -4.60 -0.79
N VAL A 130 -11.09 -4.55 -2.10
CA VAL A 130 -11.31 -3.35 -2.91
C VAL A 130 -12.80 -2.97 -2.94
N ALA A 131 -13.68 -3.93 -3.22
CA ALA A 131 -15.13 -3.70 -3.23
C ALA A 131 -15.66 -3.26 -1.87
N MET A 132 -15.18 -3.87 -0.79
CA MET A 132 -15.50 -3.47 0.58
C MET A 132 -15.07 -2.01 0.86
N GLN A 133 -13.83 -1.64 0.51
CA GLN A 133 -13.32 -0.29 0.70
C GLN A 133 -14.12 0.77 -0.08
N GLN A 134 -14.44 0.49 -1.34
CA GLN A 134 -15.25 1.39 -2.19
C GLN A 134 -16.66 1.65 -1.61
N ASN A 135 -17.15 0.74 -0.75
CA ASN A 135 -18.41 0.88 -0.05
C ASN A 135 -18.24 1.35 1.41
N GLY A 136 -17.09 1.95 1.74
CA GLY A 136 -16.82 2.56 3.05
C GLY A 136 -16.51 1.58 4.18
N CYS A 137 -16.20 0.32 3.86
CA CYS A 137 -15.82 -0.65 4.88
C CYS A 137 -14.35 -0.47 5.28
N PRO A 138 -14.01 -0.46 6.58
CA PRO A 138 -12.63 -0.39 7.02
C PRO A 138 -11.92 -1.69 6.68
N VAL A 139 -10.91 -1.61 5.82
CA VAL A 139 -10.07 -2.73 5.39
C VAL A 139 -8.60 -2.34 5.52
N ARG A 140 -7.70 -3.32 5.36
CA ARG A 140 -6.24 -3.13 5.43
C ARG A 140 -5.63 -2.62 4.12
N LEU A 141 -6.44 -1.94 3.32
CA LEU A 141 -6.02 -1.29 2.07
C LEU A 141 -5.92 0.21 2.33
N THR A 142 -4.91 0.84 1.74
CA THR A 142 -4.83 2.28 1.58
C THR A 142 -4.91 2.57 0.09
N GLU A 143 -5.89 3.37 -0.32
CA GLU A 143 -6.01 3.77 -1.72
C GLU A 143 -4.94 4.80 -2.10
N LEU A 144 -4.36 4.57 -3.28
CA LEU A 144 -3.40 5.43 -3.96
C LEU A 144 -3.90 5.74 -5.36
N THR A 145 -3.39 6.80 -5.95
CA THR A 145 -3.57 7.08 -7.38
C THR A 145 -2.23 7.33 -8.06
N SER A 146 -2.10 6.93 -9.31
CA SER A 146 -1.01 7.34 -10.19
C SER A 146 -1.27 8.68 -10.87
N ASP A 147 -2.48 9.25 -10.71
CA ASP A 147 -2.83 10.58 -11.20
C ASP A 147 -2.57 11.65 -10.12
N PRO A 148 -1.48 12.45 -10.25
CA PRO A 148 -1.15 13.48 -9.27
C PRO A 148 -2.20 14.60 -9.21
N LEU A 149 -2.96 14.86 -10.27
CA LEU A 149 -3.94 15.94 -10.28
C LEU A 149 -5.21 15.56 -9.52
N SER A 150 -5.71 14.32 -9.73
CA SER A 150 -6.78 13.75 -8.90
C SER A 150 -6.36 13.71 -7.42
N ALA A 151 -5.14 13.26 -7.12
CA ALA A 151 -4.63 13.29 -5.74
C ALA A 151 -4.66 14.70 -5.16
N LEU A 152 -4.16 15.69 -5.90
CA LEU A 152 -4.13 17.07 -5.45
C LEU A 152 -5.55 17.61 -5.21
N TYR A 153 -6.50 17.34 -6.11
CA TYR A 153 -7.89 17.72 -5.93
C TYR A 153 -8.45 17.19 -4.60
N HIS A 154 -8.28 15.89 -4.34
CA HIS A 154 -8.76 15.27 -3.10
C HIS A 154 -8.04 15.81 -1.86
N ALA A 155 -6.74 16.10 -1.95
CA ALA A 155 -6.00 16.70 -0.84
C ALA A 155 -6.46 18.13 -0.54
N CYS A 156 -6.73 18.97 -1.56
CA CYS A 156 -7.25 20.33 -1.40
C CYS A 156 -8.64 20.38 -0.73
N LYS A 157 -9.44 19.30 -0.83
CA LYS A 157 -10.71 19.16 -0.11
C LYS A 157 -10.55 18.74 1.35
N ASN A 158 -9.35 18.34 1.76
CA ASN A 158 -9.01 17.91 3.11
C ASN A 158 -7.93 18.83 3.71
N ASN A 159 -6.75 18.29 4.02
CA ASN A 159 -5.68 19.00 4.73
C ASN A 159 -4.63 19.65 3.82
N GLY A 160 -4.82 19.58 2.49
CA GLY A 160 -3.88 20.10 1.51
C GLY A 160 -2.55 19.35 1.43
N GLU A 161 -2.49 18.09 1.89
CA GLU A 161 -1.29 17.25 1.88
C GLU A 161 -1.48 16.01 1.01
N VAL A 162 -0.48 15.71 0.17
CA VAL A 162 -0.40 14.50 -0.65
C VAL A 162 0.90 13.77 -0.28
N SER A 163 0.78 12.55 0.22
CA SER A 163 1.95 11.68 0.44
C SER A 163 2.39 11.05 -0.88
N VAL A 164 3.69 11.09 -1.17
CA VAL A 164 4.27 10.58 -2.41
C VAL A 164 5.09 9.33 -2.14
N PHE A 165 4.86 8.31 -2.95
CA PHE A 165 5.56 7.03 -2.94
C PHE A 165 6.27 6.83 -4.28
N ALA A 166 7.53 6.44 -4.25
CA ALA A 166 8.28 6.06 -5.46
C ALA A 166 8.64 4.58 -5.36
N VAL A 167 7.81 3.75 -5.99
CA VAL A 167 7.87 2.30 -5.81
C VAL A 167 8.63 1.67 -6.98
N PRO A 168 9.66 0.86 -6.72
CA PRO A 168 10.32 0.10 -7.78
C PRO A 168 9.32 -0.67 -8.63
N VAL A 169 9.55 -0.72 -9.95
CA VAL A 169 8.61 -1.39 -10.88
C VAL A 169 8.44 -2.88 -10.56
N ASP A 170 9.49 -3.53 -10.10
CA ASP A 170 9.52 -4.95 -9.68
C ASP A 170 8.89 -5.19 -8.29
N GLU A 171 8.81 -4.16 -7.44
CA GLU A 171 8.08 -4.22 -6.16
C GLU A 171 6.57 -3.97 -6.31
N CYS A 172 6.11 -3.48 -7.48
CA CYS A 172 4.69 -3.32 -7.79
C CYS A 172 4.04 -4.68 -8.12
N ALA A 173 3.25 -5.23 -7.20
CA ALA A 173 2.55 -6.49 -7.45
C ALA A 173 1.26 -6.30 -8.26
N ALA A 174 0.91 -7.30 -9.05
CA ALA A 174 -0.42 -7.44 -9.64
C ALA A 174 -1.45 -7.90 -8.59
N GLY A 175 -2.72 -7.55 -8.77
CA GLY A 175 -3.82 -7.94 -7.87
C GLY A 175 -3.95 -9.45 -7.67
N GLY A 176 -3.85 -10.23 -8.74
CA GLY A 176 -3.83 -11.70 -8.69
C GLY A 176 -2.48 -12.33 -8.29
N GLY A 177 -1.50 -11.54 -7.86
CA GLY A 177 -0.17 -12.03 -7.46
C GLY A 177 -0.20 -12.80 -6.14
N ASP A 178 0.76 -13.72 -5.95
CA ASP A 178 0.83 -14.58 -4.77
C ASP A 178 0.88 -13.80 -3.45
N ARG A 179 1.69 -12.74 -3.40
CA ARG A 179 1.79 -11.89 -2.22
C ARG A 179 0.53 -11.09 -1.93
N ALA A 180 -0.14 -10.59 -2.96
CA ALA A 180 -1.41 -9.89 -2.81
C ALA A 180 -2.48 -10.83 -2.26
N LEU A 181 -2.54 -12.07 -2.77
CA LEU A 181 -3.43 -13.11 -2.26
C LEU A 181 -3.14 -13.44 -0.79
N MET A 182 -1.88 -13.73 -0.42
CA MET A 182 -1.49 -14.04 0.96
C MET A 182 -1.95 -12.97 1.94
N LEU A 183 -1.66 -11.69 1.65
CA LEU A 183 -2.05 -10.58 2.52
C LEU A 183 -3.57 -10.36 2.53
N SER A 184 -4.25 -10.63 1.42
CA SER A 184 -5.71 -10.49 1.31
C SER A 184 -6.47 -11.59 2.06
N CYS A 185 -5.82 -12.68 2.44
CA CYS A 185 -6.39 -13.71 3.32
C CYS A 185 -6.35 -13.33 4.81
N LEU A 186 -5.46 -12.41 5.21
CA LEU A 186 -5.25 -12.03 6.61
C LEU A 186 -6.50 -11.48 7.33
N PRO A 187 -7.39 -10.70 6.70
CA PRO A 187 -8.60 -10.22 7.35
C PRO A 187 -9.46 -11.33 7.95
N GLY A 188 -9.43 -12.55 7.40
CA GLY A 188 -10.22 -13.66 7.90
C GLY A 188 -9.69 -14.33 9.18
N PHE A 189 -8.51 -13.94 9.67
CA PHE A 189 -7.93 -14.36 10.95
C PHE A 189 -8.34 -13.41 12.06
N ASP A 190 -8.64 -13.92 13.25
CA ASP A 190 -8.81 -13.04 14.42
C ASP A 190 -7.46 -12.40 14.85
N LEU A 191 -7.54 -11.44 15.79
CA LEU A 191 -6.36 -10.71 16.24
C LEU A 191 -5.30 -11.62 16.87
N THR A 192 -5.72 -12.65 17.62
CA THR A 192 -4.80 -13.59 18.28
C THR A 192 -4.02 -14.39 17.26
N ALA A 193 -4.72 -14.95 16.26
CA ALA A 193 -4.09 -15.71 15.20
C ALA A 193 -3.18 -14.84 14.31
N LYS A 194 -3.54 -13.57 14.06
CA LYS A 194 -2.64 -12.61 13.38
C LYS A 194 -1.37 -12.35 14.17
N ARG A 195 -1.45 -12.23 15.50
CA ARG A 195 -0.29 -12.04 16.39
C ARG A 195 0.62 -13.25 16.38
N TRP A 196 0.07 -14.46 16.49
CA TRP A 196 0.86 -15.69 16.37
C TRP A 196 1.52 -15.82 15.00
N LEU A 197 0.80 -15.49 13.92
CA LEU A 197 1.38 -15.51 12.58
C LEU A 197 2.48 -14.46 12.40
N TYR A 198 2.32 -13.27 13.00
CA TYR A 198 3.36 -12.24 13.06
C TYR A 198 4.61 -12.77 13.79
N GLU A 199 4.44 -13.38 14.97
CA GLU A 199 5.55 -13.94 15.74
C GLU A 199 6.26 -15.06 14.98
N ALA A 200 5.50 -15.97 14.38
CA ALA A 200 6.02 -17.04 13.54
C ALA A 200 6.80 -16.48 12.35
N ALA A 201 6.30 -15.40 11.72
CA ALA A 201 6.95 -14.78 10.58
C ALA A 201 8.28 -14.13 10.96
N VAL A 202 8.30 -13.33 12.04
CA VAL A 202 9.52 -12.70 12.55
C VAL A 202 10.58 -13.75 12.93
N ASN A 203 10.19 -14.80 13.64
CA ASN A 203 11.11 -15.87 14.05
C ASN A 203 11.66 -16.69 12.86
N SER A 204 10.90 -16.75 11.76
CA SER A 204 11.28 -17.50 10.55
C SER A 204 12.04 -16.64 9.52
N MET A 205 12.10 -15.32 9.72
CA MET A 205 12.74 -14.37 8.81
C MET A 205 14.21 -14.69 8.51
N PRO A 206 15.08 -15.02 9.49
CA PRO A 206 16.48 -15.36 9.21
C PRO A 206 16.66 -16.60 8.32
N ALA A 207 15.69 -17.53 8.36
CA ALA A 207 15.71 -18.72 7.52
C ALA A 207 15.10 -18.50 6.13
N GLY A 208 14.41 -17.37 5.91
CA GLY A 208 13.70 -17.04 4.66
C GLY A 208 12.49 -17.93 4.35
N ARG A 209 12.09 -18.81 5.27
CA ARG A 209 10.97 -19.75 5.11
C ARG A 209 10.45 -20.23 6.45
N PHE A 210 9.16 -20.55 6.51
CA PHE A 210 8.59 -21.24 7.66
C PHE A 210 9.13 -22.68 7.79
N GLN A 211 9.33 -23.12 9.03
CA GLN A 211 9.72 -24.51 9.28
C GLN A 211 8.62 -25.49 8.87
N GLN A 212 9.03 -26.63 8.32
CA GLN A 212 8.13 -27.66 7.82
C GLN A 212 8.43 -29.02 8.46
N LEU A 213 7.43 -29.89 8.50
CA LEU A 213 7.65 -31.31 8.84
C LEU A 213 8.59 -31.96 7.82
N LYS A 214 9.24 -33.06 8.23
CA LYS A 214 10.09 -33.86 7.35
C LYS A 214 9.30 -34.25 6.08
N GLY A 215 9.82 -33.88 4.92
CA GLY A 215 9.17 -34.12 3.63
C GLY A 215 8.29 -32.97 3.10
N GLY A 216 8.20 -31.83 3.80
CA GLY A 216 7.52 -30.63 3.29
C GLY A 216 5.99 -30.72 3.21
N SER A 217 5.41 -31.70 3.90
CA SER A 217 3.97 -31.99 3.83
C SER A 217 3.08 -30.96 4.54
N ARG A 218 3.65 -30.20 5.49
CA ARG A 218 2.95 -29.24 6.34
C ARG A 218 3.94 -28.25 6.96
N TYR A 219 3.52 -27.02 7.21
CA TYR A 219 4.21 -26.12 8.12
C TYR A 219 4.11 -26.63 9.57
N LEU A 220 5.18 -26.42 10.34
CA LEU A 220 5.19 -26.75 11.77
C LEU A 220 4.31 -25.78 12.56
N ASP A 221 4.30 -24.50 12.16
CA ASP A 221 3.42 -23.49 12.72
C ASP A 221 1.98 -23.64 12.18
N GLU A 222 1.01 -23.71 13.10
CA GLU A 222 -0.38 -23.95 12.74
C GLU A 222 -1.04 -22.74 12.05
N THR A 223 -0.65 -21.52 12.41
CA THR A 223 -1.20 -20.31 11.80
C THR A 223 -0.68 -20.11 10.37
N ALA A 224 0.58 -20.45 10.12
CA ALA A 224 1.16 -20.49 8.77
C ALA A 224 0.48 -21.58 7.90
N GLU A 225 0.17 -22.76 8.47
CA GLU A 225 -0.57 -23.80 7.74
C GLU A 225 -2.03 -23.40 7.46
N GLU A 226 -2.71 -22.70 8.37
CA GLU A 226 -4.04 -22.14 8.11
C GLU A 226 -3.99 -21.08 7.00
N LEU A 227 -2.96 -20.21 6.96
CA LEU A 227 -2.78 -19.26 5.87
C LEU A 227 -2.62 -19.99 4.54
N TYR A 228 -1.78 -21.01 4.50
CA TYR A 228 -1.60 -21.85 3.31
C TYR A 228 -2.91 -22.49 2.83
N ARG A 229 -3.74 -23.03 3.74
CA ARG A 229 -5.05 -23.60 3.40
C ARG A 229 -6.01 -22.56 2.81
N ARG A 230 -5.98 -21.33 3.31
CA ARG A 230 -6.80 -20.23 2.75
C ARG A 230 -6.32 -19.78 1.38
N VAL A 231 -5.02 -19.59 1.21
CA VAL A 231 -4.41 -19.24 -0.08
C VAL A 231 -4.72 -20.30 -1.13
N THR A 232 -4.62 -21.57 -0.76
CA THR A 232 -4.93 -22.70 -1.67
C THR A 232 -6.41 -22.84 -2.01
N THR A 233 -7.31 -22.21 -1.27
CA THR A 233 -8.74 -22.13 -1.63
C THR A 233 -8.95 -21.33 -2.91
N GLU A 234 -8.17 -20.26 -3.11
CA GLU A 234 -8.23 -19.47 -4.35
C GLU A 234 -7.21 -19.96 -5.40
N LYS A 235 -6.03 -20.40 -4.97
CA LYS A 235 -4.95 -20.87 -5.85
C LYS A 235 -4.49 -22.29 -5.46
N PRO A 236 -5.14 -23.36 -5.96
CA PRO A 236 -4.84 -24.75 -5.56
C PRO A 236 -3.40 -25.21 -5.79
N PHE A 237 -2.71 -24.62 -6.78
CA PHE A 237 -1.31 -24.94 -7.12
C PHE A 237 -0.29 -24.09 -6.38
N PHE A 238 -0.70 -23.31 -5.37
CA PHE A 238 0.20 -22.51 -4.57
C PHE A 238 1.24 -23.40 -3.87
N LYS A 239 2.52 -23.08 -4.07
CA LYS A 239 3.62 -23.84 -3.47
C LYS A 239 3.68 -23.54 -1.98
N ARG A 240 3.91 -24.57 -1.18
CA ARG A 240 4.13 -24.44 0.26
C ARG A 240 5.56 -23.93 0.52
N ASP A 241 5.81 -22.68 0.13
CA ASP A 241 7.10 -22.00 0.26
C ASP A 241 6.86 -20.50 0.51
N ILE A 242 6.13 -20.20 1.59
CA ILE A 242 5.81 -18.82 1.97
C ILE A 242 7.07 -18.18 2.56
N ASP A 243 7.51 -17.07 1.96
CA ASP A 243 8.50 -16.19 2.56
C ASP A 243 7.85 -15.42 3.74
N PRO A 244 8.33 -15.61 4.98
CA PRO A 244 7.84 -14.88 6.15
C PRO A 244 7.89 -13.36 5.98
N PHE A 245 8.90 -12.86 5.27
CA PHE A 245 9.10 -11.45 5.05
C PHE A 245 7.97 -10.83 4.22
N ASP A 246 7.44 -11.57 3.25
CA ASP A 246 6.35 -11.13 2.39
C ASP A 246 5.05 -10.86 3.16
N LEU A 247 4.87 -11.50 4.32
CA LEU A 247 3.74 -11.27 5.23
C LEU A 247 3.91 -10.01 6.09
N LEU A 248 5.14 -9.53 6.32
CA LEU A 248 5.44 -8.43 7.23
C LEU A 248 5.46 -7.07 6.52
N LYS A 249 5.99 -6.99 5.29
CA LYS A 249 6.13 -5.71 4.57
C LYS A 249 4.82 -5.24 3.92
N PRO A 250 4.55 -3.92 3.87
CA PRO A 250 3.51 -3.34 3.02
C PRO A 250 3.70 -3.73 1.55
N LEU A 251 2.61 -3.96 0.83
CA LEU A 251 2.64 -4.31 -0.58
C LEU A 251 1.92 -3.26 -1.43
N PHE A 252 2.61 -2.71 -2.42
CA PHE A 252 1.98 -1.90 -3.46
C PHE A 252 1.36 -2.82 -4.50
N VAL A 253 0.04 -2.69 -4.70
CA VAL A 253 -0.75 -3.53 -5.59
C VAL A 253 -1.40 -2.67 -6.65
N ILE A 254 -1.18 -3.03 -7.91
CA ILE A 254 -1.91 -2.48 -9.04
C ILE A 254 -3.02 -3.47 -9.38
N PRO A 255 -4.30 -3.07 -9.30
CA PRO A 255 -5.41 -3.95 -9.63
C PRO A 255 -5.36 -4.37 -11.11
N ASP A 256 -5.77 -5.60 -11.40
CA ASP A 256 -5.81 -6.10 -12.77
C ASP A 256 -6.81 -5.31 -13.62
N ARG A 257 -6.43 -4.98 -14.86
CA ARG A 257 -7.25 -4.20 -15.79
C ARG A 257 -8.28 -5.10 -16.49
N THR A 258 -9.36 -5.46 -15.82
CA THR A 258 -10.50 -6.15 -16.45
C THR A 258 -11.57 -5.15 -16.93
N THR A 259 -12.42 -5.57 -17.87
CA THR A 259 -13.46 -4.74 -18.50
C THR A 259 -14.50 -4.19 -17.50
N GLU A 260 -14.71 -4.87 -16.38
CA GLU A 260 -15.58 -4.42 -15.28
C GLU A 260 -14.93 -3.37 -14.36
N ARG A 261 -13.64 -3.05 -14.57
CA ARG A 261 -12.80 -2.21 -13.69
C ARG A 261 -12.33 -0.91 -14.33
N LEU A 262 -13.10 -0.37 -15.29
CA LEU A 262 -12.80 0.93 -15.89
C LEU A 262 -12.69 2.06 -14.85
N ALA A 263 -13.40 1.95 -13.71
CA ALA A 263 -13.37 2.88 -12.59
C ALA A 263 -12.08 2.84 -11.76
N LEU A 264 -11.24 1.80 -11.87
CA LEU A 264 -9.96 1.68 -11.16
C LEU A 264 -8.76 2.10 -12.02
N ARG A 265 -8.99 2.69 -13.19
CA ARG A 265 -7.90 3.15 -14.06
C ARG A 265 -7.13 4.26 -13.37
N GLY A 266 -5.87 3.97 -13.04
CA GLY A 266 -5.01 4.90 -12.31
C GLY A 266 -5.03 4.69 -10.80
N SER A 267 -5.88 3.81 -10.27
CA SER A 267 -5.85 3.42 -8.85
C SER A 267 -4.73 2.41 -8.59
N ALA A 268 -4.10 2.54 -7.44
CA ALA A 268 -3.23 1.54 -6.83
C ALA A 268 -3.56 1.43 -5.34
N PHE A 269 -3.03 0.42 -4.66
CA PHE A 269 -3.31 0.22 -3.25
C PHE A 269 -2.05 -0.15 -2.49
N ILE A 270 -1.96 0.28 -1.24
CA ILE A 270 -1.06 -0.36 -0.26
C ILE A 270 -1.88 -1.39 0.49
N LEU A 271 -1.51 -2.65 0.39
CA LEU A 271 -2.05 -3.72 1.21
C LEU A 271 -1.10 -3.93 2.39
N SER A 272 -1.58 -3.64 3.60
CA SER A 272 -0.75 -3.68 4.80
C SER A 272 -0.45 -5.12 5.26
N GLY A 273 0.83 -5.36 5.53
CA GLY A 273 1.33 -6.59 6.14
C GLY A 273 0.95 -6.73 7.62
N LEU A 274 1.47 -7.77 8.25
CA LEU A 274 1.36 -7.99 9.70
C LEU A 274 2.29 -7.05 10.46
N SER A 275 1.80 -6.54 11.58
CA SER A 275 2.54 -5.73 12.55
C SER A 275 2.11 -6.13 13.96
N ALA A 276 2.96 -5.92 14.95
CA ALA A 276 2.68 -6.16 16.36
C ALA A 276 1.55 -5.25 16.85
N ASP A 277 1.57 -3.99 16.42
CA ASP A 277 0.60 -2.97 16.79
C ASP A 277 0.40 -1.90 15.69
N ALA A 278 -0.45 -0.93 15.99
CA ALA A 278 -0.76 0.19 15.11
C ALA A 278 0.46 1.10 14.87
N ASP A 279 1.36 1.26 15.85
CA ASP A 279 2.52 2.12 15.69
C ASP A 279 3.56 1.49 14.75
N GLU A 280 3.78 0.18 14.84
CA GLU A 280 4.66 -0.53 13.90
C GLU A 280 4.08 -0.49 12.48
N ALA A 281 2.77 -0.68 12.33
CA ALA A 281 2.11 -0.53 11.03
C ALA A 281 2.27 0.89 10.46
N ALA A 282 2.08 1.93 11.28
CA ALA A 282 2.30 3.31 10.87
C ALA A 282 3.78 3.55 10.49
N ARG A 283 4.74 3.06 11.29
CA ARG A 283 6.18 3.15 10.99
C ARG A 283 6.52 2.54 9.63
N LYS A 284 6.06 1.32 9.34
CA LYS A 284 6.28 0.63 8.07
C LYS A 284 5.74 1.44 6.88
N LEU A 285 4.54 2.00 7.00
CA LEU A 285 3.93 2.80 5.94
C LEU A 285 4.65 4.14 5.73
N ILE A 286 5.05 4.80 6.83
CA ILE A 286 5.78 6.06 6.78
C ILE A 286 7.19 5.84 6.20
N ALA A 287 7.84 4.70 6.47
CA ALA A 287 9.13 4.33 5.87
C ALA A 287 9.07 4.16 4.34
N GLU A 288 7.90 3.86 3.77
CA GLU A 288 7.71 3.76 2.32
C GLU A 288 7.45 5.12 1.64
N ARG A 289 7.17 6.17 2.42
CA ARG A 289 6.89 7.52 1.90
C ARG A 289 8.18 8.29 1.62
N VAL A 290 8.29 8.80 0.40
CA VAL A 290 9.46 9.56 -0.06
C VAL A 290 9.32 11.05 0.23
N SER A 291 8.13 11.61 -0.01
CA SER A 291 7.90 13.05 0.11
C SER A 291 6.45 13.35 0.49
N VAL A 292 6.20 14.59 0.91
CA VAL A 292 4.86 15.14 1.06
C VAL A 292 4.78 16.41 0.24
N ILE A 293 3.84 16.46 -0.70
CA ILE A 293 3.47 17.70 -1.38
C ILE A 293 2.40 18.37 -0.53
N ARG A 294 2.59 19.64 -0.19
CA ARG A 294 1.66 20.43 0.61
C ARG A 294 1.31 21.72 -0.10
N THR A 295 0.04 22.11 -0.04
CA THR A 295 -0.40 23.45 -0.42
C THR A 295 -0.81 24.29 0.79
N ASP A 296 -0.54 25.58 0.71
CA ASP A 296 -1.08 26.63 1.59
C ASP A 296 -2.18 27.47 0.92
N ASP A 297 -2.40 27.27 -0.39
CA ASP A 297 -3.47 27.91 -1.16
C ASP A 297 -4.32 26.84 -1.89
N PRO A 298 -5.17 26.09 -1.17
CA PRO A 298 -6.03 25.08 -1.78
C PRO A 298 -7.10 25.70 -2.70
N GLU A 299 -7.49 26.96 -2.48
CA GLU A 299 -8.51 27.64 -3.28
C GLU A 299 -8.00 27.93 -4.69
N ASN A 300 -6.78 28.49 -4.82
CA ASN A 300 -6.17 28.73 -6.13
C ASN A 300 -5.98 27.42 -6.90
N LEU A 301 -5.50 26.36 -6.24
CA LEU A 301 -5.33 25.06 -6.88
C LEU A 301 -6.64 24.44 -7.35
N LEU A 302 -7.70 24.51 -6.55
CA LEU A 302 -9.02 24.04 -6.98
C LEU A 302 -9.55 24.82 -8.18
N TYR A 303 -9.27 26.12 -8.24
CA TYR A 303 -9.59 26.94 -9.41
C TYR A 303 -8.79 26.49 -10.65
N GLU A 304 -7.47 26.38 -10.56
CA GLU A 304 -6.63 25.93 -11.69
C GLU A 304 -7.00 24.52 -12.16
N LEU A 305 -7.27 23.60 -11.23
CA LEU A 305 -7.75 22.24 -11.53
C LEU A 305 -9.08 22.27 -12.29
N SER A 306 -10.00 23.18 -11.91
CA SER A 306 -11.27 23.33 -12.60
C SER A 306 -11.11 23.80 -14.05
N LEU A 307 -10.11 24.64 -14.34
CA LEU A 307 -9.76 25.06 -15.71
C LEU A 307 -9.24 23.89 -16.57
N LEU A 308 -8.66 22.87 -15.94
CA LEU A 308 -8.22 21.62 -16.58
C LEU A 308 -9.33 20.55 -16.63
N GLY A 309 -10.56 20.88 -16.21
CA GLY A 309 -11.70 19.94 -16.20
C GLY A 309 -11.72 18.99 -15.01
N ILE A 310 -10.89 19.23 -13.98
CA ILE A 310 -10.86 18.44 -12.75
C ILE A 310 -11.72 19.14 -11.69
N ASN A 311 -12.86 18.54 -11.37
CA ASN A 311 -13.84 19.12 -10.45
C ASN A 311 -14.65 18.00 -9.77
N GLY A 312 -15.60 18.39 -8.92
CA GLY A 312 -16.43 17.44 -8.18
C GLY A 312 -17.22 16.47 -9.06
N LEU A 313 -17.58 16.88 -10.28
CA LEU A 313 -18.28 16.01 -11.23
C LEU A 313 -17.33 14.98 -11.85
N SER A 314 -16.16 15.39 -12.36
CA SER A 314 -15.21 14.47 -12.97
C SER A 314 -14.55 13.51 -11.98
N MET A 315 -14.51 13.87 -10.70
CA MET A 315 -13.99 13.02 -9.60
C MET A 315 -15.08 12.21 -8.89
N SER A 316 -16.33 12.24 -9.36
CA SER A 316 -17.43 11.46 -8.77
C SER A 316 -17.42 10.01 -9.25
N ASN A 317 -17.47 9.07 -8.31
CA ASN A 317 -17.45 7.62 -8.55
C ASN A 317 -18.84 6.96 -8.57
N GLY A 318 -19.91 7.74 -8.42
CA GLY A 318 -21.27 7.21 -8.44
C GLY A 318 -22.37 8.27 -8.43
N ILE A 319 -23.60 7.82 -8.70
CA ILE A 319 -24.79 8.69 -8.84
C ILE A 319 -25.01 9.54 -7.58
N SER A 320 -24.74 9.01 -6.39
CA SER A 320 -24.88 9.76 -5.13
C SER A 320 -23.99 11.00 -5.11
N GLN A 321 -22.70 10.84 -5.45
CA GLN A 321 -21.72 11.94 -5.45
C GLN A 321 -22.05 12.97 -6.54
N VAL A 322 -22.48 12.49 -7.73
CA VAL A 322 -22.96 13.37 -8.81
C VAL A 322 -24.18 14.17 -8.37
N SER A 323 -25.15 13.54 -7.70
CA SER A 323 -26.33 14.19 -7.16
C SER A 323 -25.95 15.26 -6.13
N ASP A 324 -25.05 14.94 -5.21
CA ASP A 324 -24.63 15.87 -4.16
C ASP A 324 -23.85 17.06 -4.74
N TYR A 325 -23.06 16.84 -5.79
CA TYR A 325 -22.43 17.92 -6.56
C TYR A 325 -23.48 18.89 -7.13
N PHE A 326 -24.50 18.39 -7.84
CA PHE A 326 -25.54 19.24 -8.41
C PHE A 326 -26.37 19.97 -7.34
N LYS A 327 -26.68 19.33 -6.20
CA LYS A 327 -27.37 20.00 -5.07
C LYS A 327 -26.57 21.15 -4.48
N SER A 328 -25.25 21.06 -4.48
CA SER A 328 -24.37 22.11 -3.94
C SER A 328 -24.09 23.26 -4.90
N THR A 329 -24.42 23.08 -6.19
CA THR A 329 -24.07 24.03 -7.27
C THR A 329 -25.30 24.75 -7.85
N LEU A 330 -26.51 24.23 -7.61
CA LEU A 330 -27.80 24.82 -7.99
C LEU A 330 -28.38 25.65 -6.84
#